data_AF-A0A199XVY9-F1
#
_entry.id   AF-A0A199XVY9-F1
#
_cell.length_a   1.000
_cell.length_b   1.000
_cell.length_c   1.000
_cell.angle_alpha   90.00
_cell.angle_beta   90.00
_cell.angle_gamma   90.00
#
_symmetry.space_group_name_H-M   'P 1'
#
loop_
_entity.id
_entity.type
_entity.pdbx_description
1 polymer ?
#
loop_
_entity_poly.entity_id
_entity_poly.type
_entity_poly.pdbx_seq_one_letter_code
_entity_poly.pdbx_strand_id
1 'polypeptide(L)'
;MTEKFLKAKHWQLFLLTFGIPMLFQIVLMITMFANIGSDNNPDVSLLFNYFMFFPIIMILIVATQFGWFWSVGIGLQSKVPENVKMKTKKFKIFFFIPLLYIILLSTIFSVSASGMMENETPPAVELIMSLVVIIIPLHLFSMFCIFYSLYFVAKTYKTVELQRQVSFSDFAGEFFMIWFYPIGIWIIQPKLNKIIENESTAPNPKQI
;
A
#
# COMPACT_ATOMS: atom_id res chain seq x y z
N MET A 1 12.54 3.37 -12.24
CA MET A 1 11.74 3.63 -11.02
C MET A 1 11.77 2.47 -10.03
N THR A 2 11.60 1.23 -10.48
CA THR A 2 11.63 0.02 -9.64
C THR A 2 12.90 -0.11 -8.79
N GLU A 3 14.06 0.21 -9.35
CA GLU A 3 15.34 0.14 -8.63
C GLU A 3 15.40 1.00 -7.35
N LYS A 4 14.73 2.16 -7.33
CA LYS A 4 14.76 3.04 -6.15
C LYS A 4 14.16 2.34 -4.92
N PHE A 5 13.02 1.68 -5.09
CA PHE A 5 12.38 0.92 -4.02
C PHE A 5 13.15 -0.36 -3.67
N LEU A 6 13.72 -1.04 -4.65
CA LEU A 6 14.52 -2.26 -4.41
C LEU A 6 15.81 -1.97 -3.62
N LYS A 7 16.38 -0.77 -3.77
CA LYS A 7 17.60 -0.32 -3.07
C LYS A 7 17.30 0.53 -1.82
N ALA A 8 16.03 0.88 -1.57
CA ALA A 8 15.65 1.68 -0.41
C ALA A 8 15.97 0.92 0.89
N LYS A 9 16.30 1.66 1.96
CA LYS A 9 16.46 1.07 3.29
C LYS A 9 15.07 0.80 3.89
N HIS A 10 14.94 -0.27 4.67
CA HIS A 10 13.69 -0.64 5.36
C HIS A 10 13.07 0.54 6.14
N TRP A 11 13.89 1.33 6.83
CA TRP A 11 13.41 2.48 7.61
C TRP A 11 12.84 3.60 6.73
N GLN A 12 13.33 3.80 5.50
CA GLN A 12 12.78 4.81 4.59
C GLN A 12 11.36 4.44 4.20
N LEU A 13 11.15 3.17 3.85
CA LEU A 13 9.82 2.65 3.49
C LEU A 13 8.88 2.66 4.69
N PHE A 14 9.37 2.25 5.87
CA PHE A 14 8.61 2.30 7.12
C PHE A 14 8.18 3.73 7.50
N LEU A 15 9.08 4.71 7.41
CA LEU A 15 8.73 6.10 7.73
C LEU A 15 7.66 6.65 6.79
N LEU A 16 7.76 6.36 5.49
CA LEU A 16 6.79 6.85 4.50
C LEU A 16 5.40 6.21 4.66
N THR A 17 5.33 4.91 5.00
CA THR A 17 4.04 4.21 5.14
C THR A 17 3.44 4.28 6.53
N PHE A 18 4.25 4.46 7.58
CA PHE A 18 3.80 4.32 8.96
C PHE A 18 4.32 5.42 9.87
N GLY A 19 5.60 5.78 9.81
CA GLY A 19 6.18 6.81 10.68
C GLY A 19 5.53 8.20 10.54
N ILE A 20 5.41 8.71 9.30
CA ILE A 20 4.76 10.00 9.01
C ILE A 20 3.27 9.96 9.39
N PRO A 21 2.47 8.97 8.95
CA PRO A 21 1.06 8.86 9.36
C PRO A 21 0.89 8.77 10.87
N MET A 22 1.73 7.99 11.57
CA MET A 22 1.67 7.84 13.02
C MET A 22 2.00 9.14 13.74
N LEU A 23 3.05 9.85 13.31
CA LEU A 23 3.39 11.15 13.88
C LEU A 23 2.25 12.15 13.68
N PHE A 24 1.68 12.20 12.47
CA PHE A 24 0.52 13.03 12.17
C PHE A 24 -0.67 12.70 13.09
N GLN A 25 -0.97 11.41 13.28
CA GLN A 25 -2.04 10.96 14.17
C GLN A 25 -1.78 11.30 15.64
N ILE A 26 -0.54 11.18 16.12
CA ILE A 26 -0.16 11.54 17.49
C ILE A 26 -0.34 13.04 17.71
N VAL A 27 0.14 13.89 16.77
CA VAL A 27 -0.04 15.34 16.84
C VAL A 27 -1.53 15.68 16.89
N LEU A 28 -2.34 15.08 16.02
CA LEU A 28 -3.79 15.27 16.02
C LEU A 28 -4.40 14.92 17.38
N MET A 29 -4.06 13.74 17.92
CA MET A 29 -4.58 13.29 19.20
C MET A 29 -4.19 14.25 20.34
N ILE A 30 -2.93 14.68 20.41
CA ILE A 30 -2.46 15.64 21.41
C ILE A 30 -3.22 16.97 21.31
N THR A 31 -3.40 17.50 20.10
CA THR A 31 -4.15 18.75 19.91
C THR A 31 -5.61 18.63 20.31
N MET A 32 -6.26 17.50 20.03
CA MET A 32 -7.64 17.26 20.47
C MET A 32 -7.74 17.21 22.00
N PHE A 33 -6.85 16.47 22.67
CA PHE A 33 -6.85 16.40 24.14
C PHE A 33 -6.56 17.75 24.80
N ALA A 34 -5.65 18.54 24.24
CA ALA A 34 -5.34 19.88 24.75
C ALA A 34 -6.54 20.84 24.67
N ASN A 35 -7.39 20.72 23.65
CA ASN A 35 -8.57 21.56 23.46
C ASN A 35 -9.78 21.14 24.31
N ILE A 36 -9.84 19.89 24.79
CA ILE A 36 -10.93 19.41 25.67
C ILE A 36 -10.81 20.01 27.09
N GLY A 37 -9.59 20.33 27.53
CA GLY A 37 -9.33 20.85 28.88
C GLY A 37 -9.48 22.37 29.03
N SER A 38 -9.78 23.10 27.95
CA SER A 38 -10.08 24.53 28.02
C SER A 38 -11.59 24.74 28.03
N ASP A 39 -12.13 25.55 28.94
CA ASP A 39 -13.56 25.95 29.03
C ASP A 39 -14.08 26.72 27.79
N ASN A 40 -13.31 26.75 26.70
CA ASN A 40 -13.67 27.35 25.43
C ASN A 40 -14.33 26.29 24.53
N ASN A 41 -15.34 26.69 23.75
CA ASN A 41 -15.88 25.85 22.68
C ASN A 41 -14.72 25.29 21.84
N PRO A 42 -14.70 23.97 21.55
CA PRO A 42 -13.60 23.38 20.80
C PRO A 42 -13.44 24.11 19.46
N ASP A 43 -12.25 24.65 19.21
CA ASP A 43 -11.95 25.33 17.96
C ASP A 43 -11.92 24.31 16.81
N VAL A 44 -13.04 24.22 16.10
CA VAL A 44 -13.25 23.27 15.00
C VAL A 44 -12.35 23.60 13.80
N SER A 45 -11.78 24.82 13.72
CA SER A 45 -10.91 25.23 12.61
C SER A 45 -9.64 24.38 12.50
N LEU A 46 -9.08 23.96 13.65
CA LEU A 46 -7.96 23.02 13.69
C LEU A 46 -8.32 21.70 13.01
N LEU A 47 -9.51 21.17 13.32
CA LEU A 47 -10.01 19.90 12.79
C LEU A 47 -10.16 19.96 11.25
N PHE A 48 -10.66 21.08 10.71
CA PHE A 48 -10.72 21.32 9.26
C PHE A 48 -9.34 21.40 8.60
N ASN A 49 -8.36 22.06 9.23
CA ASN A 49 -7.00 22.12 8.70
C ASN A 49 -6.34 20.73 8.60
N TYR A 50 -6.63 19.82 9.53
CA TYR A 50 -6.13 18.44 9.48
C TYR A 50 -6.73 17.62 8.32
N PHE A 51 -8.01 17.81 8.01
CA PHE A 51 -8.66 17.12 6.89
C PHE A 51 -8.01 17.43 5.54
N MET A 52 -7.40 18.61 5.36
CA MET A 52 -6.68 18.97 4.14
C MET A 52 -5.41 18.12 3.92
N PHE A 53 -4.72 17.73 4.99
CA PHE A 53 -3.49 16.93 4.89
C PHE A 53 -3.75 15.42 4.75
N PHE A 54 -4.92 14.95 5.20
CA PHE A 54 -5.31 13.54 5.11
C PHE A 54 -5.15 12.92 3.71
N PRO A 55 -5.69 13.48 2.62
CA PRO A 55 -5.53 12.90 1.27
C PRO A 55 -4.07 12.84 0.83
N ILE A 56 -3.24 13.81 1.21
CA ILE A 56 -1.80 13.85 0.88
C ILE A 56 -1.09 12.66 1.55
N ILE A 57 -1.38 12.42 2.82
CA ILE A 57 -0.82 11.29 3.59
C ILE A 57 -1.30 9.96 2.98
N MET A 58 -2.58 9.85 2.62
CA MET A 58 -3.11 8.64 1.99
C MET A 58 -2.43 8.35 0.64
N ILE A 59 -2.24 9.36 -0.20
CA ILE A 59 -1.49 9.23 -1.46
C ILE A 59 -0.06 8.76 -1.19
N LEU A 60 0.61 9.32 -0.17
CA LEU A 60 1.97 8.92 0.20
C LEU A 60 2.05 7.44 0.59
N ILE A 61 1.11 6.97 1.42
CA ILE A 61 1.04 5.57 1.86
C ILE A 61 0.79 4.66 0.66
N VAL A 62 -0.24 4.95 -0.15
CA VAL A 62 -0.62 4.14 -1.31
C VAL A 62 0.52 4.09 -2.33
N ALA A 63 1.11 5.23 -2.67
CA ALA A 63 2.21 5.31 -3.62
C ALA A 63 3.44 4.54 -3.15
N THR A 64 3.77 4.61 -1.85
CA THR A 64 4.91 3.88 -1.29
C THR A 64 4.63 2.38 -1.27
N GLN A 65 3.47 1.95 -0.77
CA GLN A 65 3.10 0.55 -0.64
C GLN A 65 2.98 -0.14 -2.00
N PHE A 66 2.17 0.43 -2.91
CA PHE A 66 1.97 -0.14 -4.23
C PHE A 66 3.20 0.04 -5.13
N GLY A 67 3.96 1.12 -4.94
CA GLY A 67 5.27 1.30 -5.58
C GLY A 67 6.25 0.20 -5.18
N TRP A 68 6.27 -0.17 -3.90
CA TRP A 68 7.08 -1.29 -3.40
C TRP A 68 6.60 -2.64 -3.96
N PHE A 69 5.28 -2.93 -3.93
CA PHE A 69 4.72 -4.14 -4.55
C PHE A 69 5.07 -4.26 -6.03
N TRP A 70 4.94 -3.18 -6.79
CA TRP A 70 5.31 -3.18 -8.20
C TRP A 70 6.82 -3.42 -8.39
N SER A 71 7.64 -2.83 -7.53
CA SER A 71 9.09 -2.96 -7.61
C SER A 71 9.56 -4.38 -7.33
N VAL A 72 8.99 -5.05 -6.34
CA VAL A 72 9.30 -6.46 -6.07
C VAL A 72 8.66 -7.38 -7.11
N GLY A 73 7.36 -7.19 -7.39
CA GLY A 73 6.59 -8.05 -8.29
C GLY A 73 7.04 -7.97 -9.76
N ILE A 74 7.37 -6.78 -10.28
CA ILE A 74 7.80 -6.58 -11.67
C ILE A 74 9.31 -6.34 -11.77
N GLY A 75 9.90 -5.57 -10.86
CA GLY A 75 11.31 -5.20 -10.92
C GLY A 75 12.27 -6.38 -10.72
N LEU A 76 11.84 -7.45 -10.03
CA LEU A 76 12.66 -8.66 -9.87
C LEU A 76 12.47 -9.69 -10.98
N GLN A 77 11.62 -9.45 -11.98
CA GLN A 77 11.33 -10.46 -13.01
C GLN A 77 12.57 -10.84 -13.84
N SER A 78 13.54 -9.94 -13.99
CA SER A 78 14.83 -10.25 -14.63
C SER A 78 15.72 -11.18 -13.80
N LYS A 79 15.40 -11.39 -12.52
CA LYS A 79 16.16 -12.21 -11.55
C LYS A 79 15.46 -13.53 -11.22
N VAL A 80 14.28 -13.75 -11.82
CA VAL A 80 13.56 -15.01 -11.74
C VAL A 80 14.30 -16.01 -12.65
N PRO A 81 14.59 -17.23 -12.18
CA PRO A 81 15.29 -18.23 -12.99
C PRO A 81 14.46 -18.61 -14.21
N GLU A 82 15.12 -18.85 -15.35
CA GLU A 82 14.49 -19.01 -16.66
C GLU A 82 13.46 -20.15 -16.72
N ASN A 83 13.64 -21.17 -15.89
CA ASN A 83 12.73 -22.31 -15.77
C ASN A 83 11.43 -22.01 -15.00
N VAL A 84 11.28 -20.81 -14.41
CA VAL A 84 10.08 -20.44 -13.63
C VAL A 84 9.26 -19.39 -14.35
N LYS A 85 8.06 -19.79 -14.80
CA LYS A 85 7.10 -18.88 -15.46
C LYS A 85 6.20 -18.15 -14.46
N MET A 86 6.38 -16.84 -14.35
CA MET A 86 5.56 -15.98 -13.46
C MET A 86 4.33 -15.41 -14.18
N LYS A 87 3.20 -15.35 -13.47
CA LYS A 87 1.90 -14.84 -13.99
C LYS A 87 1.82 -13.29 -13.95
N THR A 88 2.82 -12.61 -14.50
CA THR A 88 2.96 -11.14 -14.44
C THR A 88 1.75 -10.38 -15.02
N LYS A 89 1.14 -10.88 -16.11
CA LYS A 89 -0.08 -10.28 -16.68
C LYS A 89 -1.24 -10.25 -15.68
N LYS A 90 -1.48 -11.37 -14.98
CA LYS A 90 -2.53 -11.47 -13.96
C LYS A 90 -2.25 -10.55 -12.77
N PHE A 91 -1.00 -10.46 -12.35
CA PHE A 91 -0.58 -9.49 -11.33
C PHE A 91 -0.87 -8.05 -11.75
N LYS A 92 -0.48 -7.63 -12.96
CA LYS A 92 -0.73 -6.26 -13.43
C LYS A 92 -2.22 -5.91 -13.41
N ILE A 93 -3.09 -6.82 -13.88
CA ILE A 93 -4.54 -6.59 -13.88
C ILE A 93 -5.06 -6.41 -12.44
N PHE A 94 -4.78 -7.36 -11.54
CA PHE A 94 -5.26 -7.29 -10.17
C PHE A 94 -4.59 -6.18 -9.35
N PHE A 95 -3.40 -5.73 -9.72
CA PHE A 95 -2.71 -4.63 -9.07
C PHE A 95 -3.41 -3.28 -9.29
N PHE A 96 -3.93 -3.03 -10.50
CA PHE A 96 -4.57 -1.74 -10.81
C PHE A 96 -6.02 -1.65 -10.32
N ILE A 97 -6.72 -2.76 -10.11
CA ILE A 97 -8.12 -2.77 -9.65
C ILE A 97 -8.28 -2.05 -8.30
N PRO A 98 -7.49 -2.35 -7.24
CA PRO A 98 -7.56 -1.62 -5.98
C PRO A 98 -7.26 -0.13 -6.10
N LEU A 99 -6.31 0.26 -6.97
CA LEU A 99 -5.99 1.66 -7.19
C LEU A 99 -7.16 2.42 -7.81
N LEU A 100 -7.79 1.84 -8.84
CA LEU A 100 -8.99 2.40 -9.45
C LEU A 100 -10.16 2.45 -8.46
N TYR A 101 -10.31 1.42 -7.62
CA TYR A 101 -11.33 1.37 -6.58
C TYR A 101 -11.14 2.46 -5.51
N ILE A 102 -9.90 2.71 -5.05
CA ILE A 102 -9.60 3.78 -4.10
C ILE A 102 -9.92 5.15 -4.71
N ILE A 103 -9.58 5.38 -5.98
CA ILE A 103 -9.91 6.62 -6.69
C ILE A 103 -11.43 6.79 -6.79
N LEU A 104 -12.15 5.74 -7.21
CA LEU A 104 -13.61 5.74 -7.31
C LEU A 104 -14.27 6.11 -5.97
N LEU A 105 -13.86 5.44 -4.89
CA LEU A 105 -14.37 5.75 -3.55
C LEU A 105 -14.06 7.19 -3.14
N SER A 106 -12.82 7.65 -3.36
CA SER A 106 -12.42 9.01 -2.98
C SER A 106 -13.26 10.07 -3.71
N THR A 107 -13.56 9.85 -4.99
CA THR A 107 -14.44 10.73 -5.77
C THR A 107 -15.87 10.70 -5.27
N ILE A 108 -16.43 9.51 -4.98
CA ILE A 108 -17.79 9.38 -4.42
C ILE A 108 -17.89 10.13 -3.09
N PHE A 109 -16.97 9.88 -2.16
CA PHE A 109 -16.95 10.56 -0.87
C PHE A 109 -16.79 12.08 -1.01
N SER A 110 -15.93 12.55 -1.92
CA SER A 110 -15.73 13.98 -2.16
C SER A 110 -16.99 14.68 -2.68
N VAL A 111 -17.69 14.06 -3.64
CA VAL A 111 -18.93 14.61 -4.22
C VAL A 111 -20.07 14.57 -3.18
N SER A 112 -20.18 13.49 -2.41
CA SER A 112 -21.16 13.40 -1.32
C SER A 112 -20.91 14.46 -0.25
N ALA A 113 -19.65 14.67 0.15
CA ALA A 113 -19.29 15.68 1.15
C ALA A 113 -19.62 17.11 0.67
N SER A 114 -19.31 17.46 -0.58
CA SER A 114 -19.63 18.80 -1.11
C SER A 114 -21.15 19.03 -1.21
N GLY A 115 -21.91 18.03 -1.65
CA GLY A 115 -23.37 18.14 -1.77
C GLY A 115 -24.07 18.29 -0.40
N MET A 116 -23.54 17.67 0.65
CA MET A 116 -24.03 17.83 2.03
C MET A 116 -23.74 19.23 2.59
N MET A 117 -22.59 19.82 2.25
CA MET A 117 -22.25 21.18 2.66
C MET A 117 -23.14 22.24 1.99
N GLU A 118 -23.59 22.02 0.75
CA GLU A 118 -24.43 22.98 0.03
C GLU A 118 -25.91 22.92 0.43
N ASN A 119 -26.45 21.74 0.71
CA ASN A 119 -27.90 21.57 0.80
C ASN A 119 -28.43 21.36 2.23
N GLU A 120 -27.56 21.26 3.26
CA GLU A 120 -27.87 20.92 4.66
C GLU A 120 -28.85 19.73 4.84
N THR A 121 -29.07 18.95 3.78
CA THR A 121 -30.06 17.89 3.72
C THR A 121 -29.32 16.55 3.77
N PRO A 122 -29.71 15.65 4.68
CA PRO A 122 -29.13 14.33 4.69
C PRO A 122 -29.48 13.59 3.40
N PRO A 123 -28.54 12.83 2.81
CA PRO A 123 -28.82 12.03 1.64
C PRO A 123 -29.97 11.06 1.90
N ALA A 124 -30.84 10.88 0.91
CA ALA A 124 -31.98 9.96 1.02
C ALA A 124 -31.51 8.55 1.38
N VAL A 125 -32.16 7.92 2.36
CA VAL A 125 -31.82 6.57 2.86
C VAL A 125 -31.75 5.55 1.72
N GLU A 126 -32.61 5.68 0.71
CA GLU A 126 -32.64 4.83 -0.48
C GLU A 126 -31.37 4.95 -1.34
N LEU A 127 -30.82 6.17 -1.49
CA LEU A 127 -29.56 6.40 -2.18
C LEU A 127 -28.38 5.77 -1.42
N ILE A 128 -28.37 5.90 -0.08
CA ILE A 128 -27.32 5.29 0.75
C ILE A 128 -27.36 3.76 0.64
N MET A 129 -28.56 3.16 0.73
CA MET A 129 -28.73 1.71 0.65
C MET A 129 -28.35 1.14 -0.72
N SER A 130 -28.69 1.83 -1.82
CA SER A 130 -28.29 1.40 -3.16
C SER A 130 -26.78 1.46 -3.39
N LEU A 131 -26.10 2.47 -2.84
CA LEU A 131 -24.64 2.55 -2.87
C LEU A 131 -23.98 1.41 -2.09
N VAL A 132 -24.48 1.07 -0.90
CA VAL A 132 -23.91 0.00 -0.05
C VAL A 132 -23.93 -1.36 -0.75
N VAL A 133 -25.03 -1.70 -1.43
CA VAL A 133 -25.19 -2.98 -2.15
C VAL A 133 -24.15 -3.15 -3.25
N ILE A 134 -23.71 -2.06 -3.88
CA ILE A 134 -22.70 -2.07 -4.95
C ILE A 134 -21.29 -1.96 -4.38
N ILE A 135 -21.08 -1.09 -3.39
CA ILE A 135 -19.78 -0.80 -2.79
C ILE A 135 -19.22 -2.02 -2.06
N ILE A 136 -20.03 -2.78 -1.31
CA ILE A 136 -19.54 -3.92 -0.53
C ILE A 136 -18.92 -5.01 -1.44
N PRO A 137 -19.60 -5.52 -2.49
CA PRO A 137 -18.99 -6.49 -3.39
C PRO A 137 -17.72 -5.96 -4.08
N LEU A 138 -17.73 -4.70 -4.53
CA LEU A 138 -16.55 -4.06 -5.11
C LEU A 138 -15.39 -3.98 -4.10
N HIS A 139 -15.69 -3.69 -2.83
CA HIS A 139 -14.71 -3.65 -1.75
C HIS A 139 -14.06 -5.01 -1.54
N LEU A 140 -14.89 -6.06 -1.41
CA LEU A 140 -14.41 -7.43 -1.20
C LEU A 140 -13.59 -7.92 -2.39
N PHE A 141 -13.98 -7.57 -3.61
CA PHE A 141 -13.20 -7.89 -4.81
C PHE A 141 -11.87 -7.13 -4.85
N SER A 142 -11.85 -5.86 -4.46
CA SER A 142 -10.62 -5.08 -4.29
C SER A 142 -9.70 -5.70 -3.24
N MET A 143 -10.22 -6.11 -2.08
CA MET A 143 -9.47 -6.84 -1.06
C MET A 143 -8.86 -8.13 -1.61
N PHE A 144 -9.65 -8.93 -2.32
CA PHE A 144 -9.16 -10.13 -3.00
C PHE A 144 -7.99 -9.82 -3.95
N CYS A 145 -8.10 -8.74 -4.73
CA CYS A 145 -7.05 -8.30 -5.63
C CYS A 145 -5.76 -7.90 -4.87
N ILE A 146 -5.88 -7.21 -3.73
CA ILE A 146 -4.75 -6.88 -2.84
C ILE A 146 -4.10 -8.17 -2.32
N PHE A 147 -4.88 -9.14 -1.84
CA PHE A 147 -4.34 -10.42 -1.37
C PHE A 147 -3.62 -11.19 -2.48
N TYR A 148 -4.13 -11.13 -3.71
CA TYR A 148 -3.41 -11.71 -4.84
C TYR A 148 -2.08 -10.98 -5.11
N SER A 149 -2.06 -9.65 -5.03
CA SER A 149 -0.83 -8.87 -5.16
C SER A 149 0.19 -9.24 -4.08
N LEU A 150 -0.24 -9.36 -2.81
CA LEU A 150 0.59 -9.86 -1.70
C LEU A 150 1.18 -11.24 -2.02
N TYR A 151 0.32 -12.17 -2.43
CA TYR A 151 0.71 -13.53 -2.84
C TYR A 151 1.78 -13.49 -3.94
N PHE A 152 1.55 -12.70 -4.99
CA PHE A 152 2.45 -12.64 -6.13
C PHE A 152 3.80 -12.02 -5.77
N VAL A 153 3.79 -10.97 -4.94
CA VAL A 153 4.99 -10.30 -4.46
C VAL A 153 5.83 -11.23 -3.58
N ALA A 154 5.20 -11.88 -2.58
CA ALA A 154 5.87 -12.85 -1.71
C ALA A 154 6.47 -14.02 -2.51
N LYS A 155 5.68 -14.56 -3.46
CA LYS A 155 6.13 -15.61 -4.36
C LYS A 155 7.33 -15.17 -5.19
N THR A 156 7.28 -13.96 -5.76
CA THR A 156 8.37 -13.42 -6.58
C THR A 156 9.65 -13.26 -5.77
N TYR A 157 9.56 -12.62 -4.59
CA TYR A 157 10.67 -12.50 -3.66
C TYR A 157 11.30 -13.87 -3.36
N LYS A 158 10.49 -14.85 -2.95
CA LYS A 158 10.99 -16.17 -2.55
C LYS A 158 11.56 -16.98 -3.71
N THR A 159 10.98 -16.84 -4.90
CA THR A 159 11.49 -17.48 -6.11
C THR A 159 12.88 -16.98 -6.45
N VAL A 160 13.10 -15.67 -6.29
CA VAL A 160 14.41 -15.04 -6.53
C VAL A 160 15.40 -15.37 -5.41
N GLU A 161 14.95 -15.44 -4.16
CA GLU A 161 15.81 -15.82 -3.03
C GLU A 161 16.29 -17.28 -3.15
N LEU A 162 15.40 -18.21 -3.53
CA LEU A 162 15.72 -19.64 -3.61
C LEU A 162 16.17 -20.11 -4.99
N GLN A 163 16.09 -19.26 -6.01
CA GLN A 163 16.44 -19.58 -7.40
C GLN A 163 15.77 -20.86 -7.93
N ARG A 164 14.53 -21.13 -7.49
CA ARG A 164 13.72 -22.28 -7.93
C ARG A 164 12.24 -21.97 -7.92
N GLN A 165 11.45 -22.85 -8.54
CA GLN A 165 10.01 -22.80 -8.39
C GLN A 165 9.62 -23.06 -6.92
N VAL A 166 8.77 -22.19 -6.39
CA VAL A 166 8.28 -22.26 -5.01
C VAL A 166 6.79 -22.63 -4.94
N SER A 167 6.45 -23.43 -3.94
CA SER A 167 5.06 -23.71 -3.52
C SER A 167 4.61 -22.68 -2.48
N PHE A 168 3.32 -22.63 -2.13
CA PHE A 168 2.83 -21.66 -1.15
C PHE A 168 3.48 -21.80 0.24
N SER A 169 3.74 -23.04 0.68
CA SER A 169 4.39 -23.29 1.98
C SER A 169 5.80 -22.71 2.04
N ASP A 170 6.51 -22.61 0.92
CA ASP A 170 7.86 -22.04 0.85
C ASP A 170 7.87 -20.52 1.15
N PHE A 171 6.76 -19.80 0.92
CA PHE A 171 6.69 -18.34 1.07
C PHE A 171 5.53 -17.84 1.94
N ALA A 172 4.85 -18.73 2.66
CA ALA A 172 3.71 -18.35 3.50
C ALA A 172 4.13 -17.33 4.58
N GLY A 173 5.31 -17.50 5.18
CA GLY A 173 5.87 -16.55 6.16
C GLY A 173 6.04 -15.15 5.56
N GLU A 174 6.65 -15.05 4.38
CA GLU A 174 6.82 -13.79 3.67
C GLU A 174 5.49 -13.18 3.26
N PHE A 175 4.49 -13.97 2.88
CA PHE A 175 3.14 -13.48 2.61
C PHE A 175 2.54 -12.75 3.82
N PHE A 176 2.57 -13.39 5.01
CA PHE A 176 2.06 -12.76 6.23
C PHE A 176 2.92 -11.56 6.67
N MET A 177 4.24 -11.63 6.51
CA MET A 177 5.12 -10.48 6.79
C MET A 177 4.76 -9.28 5.91
N ILE A 178 4.54 -9.48 4.61
CA ILE A 178 4.14 -8.38 3.72
C ILE A 178 2.74 -7.88 4.05
N TRP A 179 1.82 -8.78 4.45
CA TRP A 179 0.49 -8.37 4.90
C TRP A 179 0.58 -7.49 6.16
N PHE A 180 1.37 -7.88 7.15
CA PHE A 180 1.72 -7.09 8.33
C PHE A 180 2.91 -6.16 8.04
N TYR A 181 2.75 -5.34 7.01
CA TYR A 181 3.83 -4.57 6.38
C TYR A 181 4.78 -3.83 7.33
N PRO A 182 4.32 -3.12 8.39
CA PRO A 182 5.21 -2.39 9.29
C PRO A 182 6.28 -3.26 9.92
N ILE A 183 5.99 -4.54 10.19
CA ILE A 183 6.95 -5.50 10.75
C ILE A 183 7.70 -6.19 9.61
N GLY A 184 6.99 -6.64 8.58
CA GLY A 184 7.59 -7.38 7.48
C GLY A 184 8.66 -6.61 6.72
N ILE A 185 8.51 -5.29 6.57
CA ILE A 185 9.48 -4.49 5.83
C ILE A 185 10.86 -4.45 6.49
N TRP A 186 10.92 -4.53 7.83
CA TRP A 186 12.18 -4.61 8.58
C TRP A 186 12.91 -5.94 8.37
N ILE A 187 12.19 -7.00 8.03
CA ILE A 187 12.76 -8.34 7.82
C ILE A 187 13.07 -8.57 6.33
N ILE A 188 12.14 -8.25 5.45
CA ILE A 188 12.21 -8.56 4.02
C ILE A 188 13.13 -7.59 3.28
N GLN A 189 13.02 -6.29 3.54
CA GLN A 189 13.77 -5.29 2.76
C GLN A 189 15.30 -5.43 2.91
N PRO A 190 15.90 -5.68 4.10
CA PRO A 190 17.34 -5.88 4.20
C PRO A 190 17.84 -7.11 3.43
N LYS A 191 17.05 -8.20 3.44
CA LYS A 191 17.37 -9.41 2.66
C LYS A 191 17.28 -9.13 1.17
N LEU A 192 16.24 -8.42 0.74
CA LEU A 192 16.08 -7.96 -0.63
C LEU A 192 17.25 -7.08 -1.08
N ASN A 193 17.71 -6.13 -0.26
CA ASN A 193 18.86 -5.30 -0.60
C ASN A 193 20.13 -6.14 -0.84
N LYS A 194 20.38 -7.17 -0.01
CA LYS A 194 21.53 -8.09 -0.20
C LYS A 194 21.44 -8.86 -1.52
N ILE A 195 20.25 -9.33 -1.91
CA ILE A 195 20.04 -9.99 -3.21
C ILE A 195 20.40 -9.05 -4.36
N ILE A 196 19.98 -7.78 -4.27
CA ILE A 196 20.25 -6.77 -5.30
C ILE A 196 21.74 -6.39 -5.36
N GLU A 197 22.41 -6.31 -4.21
CA GLU A 197 23.83 -5.96 -4.11
C GLU A 197 24.74 -7.06 -4.63
N ASN A 198 24.52 -8.32 -4.22
CA ASN A 198 25.34 -9.47 -4.62
C ASN A 198 25.39 -9.68 -6.14
N GLU A 199 24.32 -9.34 -6.85
CA GLU A 199 24.30 -9.40 -8.32
C GLU A 199 25.06 -8.25 -8.97
N SER A 200 25.03 -7.05 -8.38
CA SER A 200 25.82 -5.93 -8.89
C SER A 200 27.33 -6.16 -8.78
N THR A 201 27.74 -7.06 -7.90
CA THR A 201 29.15 -7.47 -7.71
C THR A 201 29.52 -8.75 -8.46
N ALA A 202 28.58 -9.45 -9.10
CA ALA A 202 28.89 -10.64 -9.88
C ALA A 202 29.55 -10.24 -11.21
N PRO A 203 30.68 -10.87 -11.60
CA PRO A 203 31.31 -10.60 -12.89
C PRO A 203 30.32 -10.91 -14.02
N ASN A 204 30.25 -10.03 -15.01
CA ASN A 204 29.37 -10.18 -16.17
C ASN A 204 29.72 -11.50 -16.91
N PRO A 205 28.80 -12.48 -17.04
CA PRO A 205 29.07 -13.75 -17.73
C PRO A 205 29.44 -13.57 -19.21
N LYS A 206 29.27 -12.37 -19.76
CA LYS A 206 29.61 -12.02 -21.15
C LYS A 206 31.07 -11.58 -21.37
N GLN A 207 31.95 -11.79 -20.40
CA GLN A 207 33.40 -11.48 -20.51
C GLN A 207 34.31 -12.71 -20.40
N ILE A 208 33.80 -13.92 -20.64
CA ILE A 208 34.60 -15.16 -20.75
C ILE A 208 34.30 -15.82 -22.09
#